data_AF-A0A1U9R4M2-F1
#
_entry.id   AF-A0A1U9R4M2-F1
#
_cell.length_a   1.000
_cell.length_b   1.000
_cell.length_c   1.000
_cell.angle_alpha   90.00
_cell.angle_beta   90.00
_cell.angle_gamma   90.00
#
_symmetry.space_group_name_H-M   'P 1'
#
loop_
_entity.id
_entity.type
_entity.pdbx_description
1 polymer ?
#
loop_
_entity_poly.entity_id
_entity_poly.type
_entity_poly.pdbx_seq_one_letter_code
_entity_poly.pdbx_strand_id
1 'polypeptide(L)'
;MSLVRSAILLAVAALIATLFTAPAAQAADGQITGLAGKCVDVAGANSANGTPVQLYDCNGSNAQRWSNSGDGTLRALGKCLDVSGNSTADGALVHLWDCTGGANQRWVVSGANDIVNPQANKCLDVQDRNSANGARLQIWTCSGQSNQKWNAPPSGGGGNPGGFVVSEAQFNQMFPSRNGFYSYSGLTAALSAYPAFATTGSDTVKRQEAAAFLANVSHETGGLVHIVEQNTANYPHYCDTSQSYGCPAGQAAYYGRGPIQLSWNFNYKAAGDALGINLLADPWRVQNDSAVAWKTGLWYWNTQNGPGTMTPHNAMVNQAGFGQTIRSINGSLECDGRNPATVQSRINNYQRFTQILGVAPGGNLYC
;
A
#
# COMPACT_ATOMS: atom_id res chain seq x y z
N MET A 1 -42.69 -7.95 69.47
CA MET A 1 -41.58 -8.48 68.64
C MET A 1 -42.14 -8.83 67.28
N SER A 2 -41.55 -8.28 66.20
CA SER A 2 -41.85 -8.56 64.77
C SER A 2 -43.23 -8.08 64.26
N LEU A 3 -43.43 -7.50 63.07
CA LEU A 3 -42.64 -7.24 61.87
C LEU A 3 -43.39 -6.14 61.09
N VAL A 4 -42.74 -5.05 60.70
CA VAL A 4 -43.14 -4.30 59.48
C VAL A 4 -41.87 -4.14 58.66
N ARG A 5 -41.77 -4.91 57.59
CA ARG A 5 -40.63 -4.97 56.67
C ARG A 5 -40.76 -3.82 55.66
N SER A 6 -39.89 -2.83 55.77
CA SER A 6 -39.64 -1.87 54.68
C SER A 6 -38.80 -2.55 53.61
N ALA A 7 -39.40 -2.79 52.43
CA ALA A 7 -38.69 -3.24 51.24
C ALA A 7 -38.20 -2.03 50.46
N ILE A 8 -36.89 -1.76 50.49
CA ILE A 8 -36.24 -0.82 49.57
C ILE A 8 -35.83 -1.63 48.34
N LEU A 9 -36.47 -1.36 47.20
CA LEU A 9 -36.08 -1.89 45.90
C LEU A 9 -34.76 -1.23 45.47
N LEU A 10 -33.68 -2.01 45.41
CA LEU A 10 -32.47 -1.67 44.65
C LEU A 10 -32.66 -2.21 43.23
N ALA A 11 -33.00 -1.31 42.29
CA ALA A 11 -32.99 -1.62 40.86
C ALA A 11 -31.54 -1.70 40.37
N VAL A 12 -31.06 -2.92 40.11
CA VAL A 12 -29.76 -3.16 39.45
C VAL A 12 -29.95 -2.92 37.96
N ALA A 13 -29.40 -1.82 37.44
CA ALA A 13 -29.29 -1.59 36.00
C ALA A 13 -28.13 -2.45 35.44
N ALA A 14 -28.45 -3.63 34.91
CA ALA A 14 -27.51 -4.43 34.14
C ALA A 14 -27.40 -3.84 32.72
N LEU A 15 -26.31 -3.13 32.44
CA LEU A 15 -25.97 -2.68 31.09
C LEU A 15 -25.46 -3.89 30.30
N ILE A 16 -26.33 -4.51 29.50
CA ILE A 16 -25.94 -5.58 28.57
C ILE A 16 -25.20 -4.91 27.40
N ALA A 17 -23.87 -4.97 27.42
CA ALA A 17 -23.05 -4.64 26.26
C ALA A 17 -23.20 -5.76 25.22
N THR A 18 -24.09 -5.57 24.25
CA THR A 18 -24.14 -6.42 23.06
C THR A 18 -22.90 -6.15 22.21
N LEU A 19 -21.90 -7.03 22.33
CA LEU A 19 -20.80 -7.09 21.38
C LEU A 19 -21.35 -7.54 20.03
N PHE A 20 -21.59 -6.58 19.12
CA PHE A 20 -21.72 -6.88 17.71
C PHE A 20 -20.36 -7.38 17.22
N THR A 21 -20.21 -8.70 17.14
CA THR A 21 -19.18 -9.29 16.29
C THR A 21 -19.62 -9.06 14.85
N ALA A 22 -19.09 -8.01 14.22
CA ALA A 22 -19.16 -7.91 12.77
C ALA A 22 -18.45 -9.16 12.21
N PRO A 23 -19.08 -9.94 11.32
CA PRO A 23 -18.36 -11.01 10.65
C PRO A 23 -17.17 -10.38 9.93
N ALA A 24 -15.99 -11.01 10.03
CA ALA A 24 -14.84 -10.61 9.25
C ALA A 24 -15.28 -10.52 7.78
N ALA A 25 -14.97 -9.39 7.11
CA ALA A 25 -15.23 -9.24 5.69
C ALA A 25 -14.57 -10.41 4.96
N GLN A 26 -15.40 -11.37 4.55
CA GLN A 26 -14.96 -12.60 3.94
C GLN A 26 -14.35 -12.25 2.58
N ALA A 27 -13.22 -12.84 2.24
CA ALA A 27 -12.65 -12.69 0.91
C ALA A 27 -13.75 -12.95 -0.12
N ALA A 28 -13.89 -12.08 -1.13
CA ALA A 28 -14.87 -12.33 -2.18
C ALA A 28 -14.34 -13.50 -3.01
N ASP A 29 -14.70 -14.72 -2.61
CA ASP A 29 -14.45 -15.92 -3.38
C ASP A 29 -15.44 -15.98 -4.54
N GLY A 30 -14.97 -16.22 -5.75
CA GLY A 30 -15.84 -16.27 -6.91
C GLY A 30 -15.15 -16.79 -8.15
N GLN A 31 -15.90 -16.85 -9.25
CA GLN A 31 -15.35 -17.19 -10.55
C GLN A 31 -14.58 -16.00 -11.12
N ILE A 32 -13.45 -16.28 -11.75
CA ILE A 32 -12.79 -15.32 -12.65
C ILE A 32 -13.24 -15.68 -14.06
N THR A 33 -13.99 -14.80 -14.71
CA THR A 33 -14.52 -15.02 -16.08
C THR A 33 -13.81 -14.14 -17.09
N GLY A 34 -13.62 -14.60 -18.32
CA GLY A 34 -12.88 -13.87 -19.34
C GLY A 34 -13.36 -14.20 -20.75
N LEU A 35 -12.41 -14.50 -21.64
CA LEU A 35 -12.66 -14.76 -23.06
C LEU A 35 -13.82 -15.75 -23.27
N ALA A 36 -14.76 -15.39 -24.16
CA ALA A 36 -15.97 -16.16 -24.46
C ALA A 36 -16.86 -16.49 -23.24
N GLY A 37 -16.78 -15.70 -22.15
CA GLY A 37 -17.55 -15.91 -20.93
C GLY A 37 -17.12 -17.14 -20.12
N LYS A 38 -15.95 -17.72 -20.44
CA LYS A 38 -15.41 -18.91 -19.77
C LYS A 38 -14.62 -18.54 -18.52
N CYS A 39 -14.42 -19.53 -17.67
CA CYS A 39 -13.81 -19.40 -16.36
C CYS A 39 -12.33 -19.77 -16.37
N VAL A 40 -11.54 -19.10 -15.52
CA VAL A 40 -10.22 -19.56 -15.10
C VAL A 40 -10.41 -20.82 -14.24
N ASP A 41 -9.82 -21.92 -14.66
CA ASP A 41 -10.10 -23.27 -14.17
C ASP A 41 -8.81 -24.01 -13.81
N VAL A 42 -8.80 -24.70 -12.67
CA VAL A 42 -7.76 -25.66 -12.32
C VAL A 42 -8.06 -27.00 -12.99
N ALA A 43 -7.21 -27.43 -13.92
CA ALA A 43 -7.48 -28.58 -14.75
C ALA A 43 -7.77 -29.85 -13.94
N GLY A 44 -8.93 -30.46 -14.20
CA GLY A 44 -9.38 -31.67 -13.53
C GLY A 44 -9.63 -31.53 -12.03
N ALA A 45 -9.75 -30.29 -11.51
CA ALA A 45 -9.82 -29.99 -10.08
C ALA A 45 -8.64 -30.58 -9.27
N ASN A 46 -7.49 -30.79 -9.93
CA ASN A 46 -6.33 -31.42 -9.31
C ASN A 46 -5.54 -30.39 -8.50
N SER A 47 -5.47 -30.57 -7.18
CA SER A 47 -4.73 -29.68 -6.30
C SER A 47 -3.22 -29.96 -6.25
N ALA A 48 -2.63 -30.80 -7.10
CA ALA A 48 -1.18 -31.00 -7.15
C ALA A 48 -0.42 -29.75 -7.63
N ASN A 49 0.82 -29.58 -7.17
CA ASN A 49 1.70 -28.54 -7.71
C ASN A 49 2.01 -28.82 -9.18
N GLY A 50 1.97 -27.77 -10.01
CA GLY A 50 2.15 -27.87 -11.45
C GLY A 50 0.87 -28.17 -12.22
N THR A 51 -0.28 -28.32 -11.53
CA THR A 51 -1.55 -28.51 -12.23
C THR A 51 -1.82 -27.32 -13.15
N PRO A 52 -2.10 -27.57 -14.44
CA PRO A 52 -2.49 -26.53 -15.39
C PRO A 52 -3.62 -25.63 -14.90
N VAL A 53 -3.44 -24.32 -15.06
CA VAL A 53 -4.57 -23.38 -15.06
C VAL A 53 -4.94 -23.10 -16.52
N GLN A 54 -6.23 -23.20 -16.81
CA GLN A 54 -6.79 -23.22 -18.16
C GLN A 54 -8.07 -22.39 -18.26
N LEU A 55 -8.53 -22.15 -19.48
CA LEU A 55 -9.87 -21.65 -19.77
C LEU A 55 -10.84 -22.83 -19.89
N TYR A 56 -11.97 -22.77 -19.20
CA TYR A 56 -12.99 -23.82 -19.26
C TYR A 56 -14.40 -23.25 -19.09
N ASP A 57 -15.41 -23.94 -19.62
CA ASP A 57 -16.81 -23.60 -19.36
C ASP A 57 -17.09 -23.47 -17.86
N CYS A 58 -17.77 -22.40 -17.50
CA CYS A 58 -18.14 -22.16 -16.12
C CYS A 58 -19.11 -23.26 -15.64
N ASN A 59 -18.67 -24.07 -14.68
CA ASN A 59 -19.35 -25.27 -14.21
C ASN A 59 -19.64 -25.24 -12.70
N GLY A 60 -19.25 -24.17 -12.00
CA GLY A 60 -19.52 -23.96 -10.57
C GLY A 60 -18.71 -24.84 -9.61
N SER A 61 -17.81 -25.67 -10.12
CA SER A 61 -16.93 -26.50 -9.29
C SER A 61 -15.92 -25.66 -8.51
N ASN A 62 -15.36 -26.25 -7.44
CA ASN A 62 -14.30 -25.60 -6.66
C ASN A 62 -13.02 -25.31 -7.46
N ALA A 63 -12.82 -25.97 -8.60
CA ALA A 63 -11.71 -25.69 -9.52
C ALA A 63 -11.78 -24.30 -10.17
N GLN A 64 -12.95 -23.66 -10.11
CA GLN A 64 -13.21 -22.33 -10.68
C GLN A 64 -13.52 -21.29 -9.60
N ARG A 65 -13.38 -21.65 -8.33
CA ARG A 65 -13.60 -20.74 -7.20
C ARG A 65 -12.24 -20.19 -6.77
N TRP A 66 -12.04 -18.92 -7.11
CA TRP A 66 -10.82 -18.19 -6.81
C TRP A 66 -11.06 -17.21 -5.67
N SER A 67 -10.14 -17.20 -4.71
CA SER A 67 -10.04 -16.17 -3.69
C SER A 67 -9.09 -15.09 -4.16
N ASN A 68 -9.53 -13.83 -4.04
CA ASN A 68 -8.70 -12.65 -4.23
C ASN A 68 -8.60 -11.92 -2.89
N SER A 69 -7.78 -12.41 -1.95
CA SER A 69 -7.84 -11.93 -0.55
C SER A 69 -7.26 -10.52 -0.33
N GLY A 70 -6.76 -9.85 -1.39
CA GLY A 70 -6.16 -8.51 -1.29
C GLY A 70 -4.71 -8.50 -0.77
N ASP A 71 -4.08 -9.68 -0.62
CA ASP A 71 -2.67 -9.84 -0.26
C ASP A 71 -1.76 -9.99 -1.49
N GLY A 72 -2.27 -9.60 -2.66
CA GLY A 72 -1.60 -9.74 -3.95
C GLY A 72 -1.56 -11.17 -4.48
N THR A 73 -2.31 -12.12 -3.94
CA THR A 73 -2.41 -13.48 -4.50
C THR A 73 -3.81 -13.80 -5.02
N LEU A 74 -3.89 -14.66 -6.03
CA LEU A 74 -5.13 -15.31 -6.47
C LEU A 74 -5.03 -16.80 -6.12
N ARG A 75 -6.02 -17.34 -5.41
CA ARG A 75 -5.94 -18.70 -4.85
C ARG A 75 -7.11 -19.58 -5.24
N ALA A 76 -6.84 -20.83 -5.57
CA ALA A 76 -7.85 -21.87 -5.76
C ALA A 76 -7.38 -23.17 -5.09
N LEU A 77 -8.30 -23.95 -4.56
CA LEU A 77 -8.00 -25.25 -3.92
C LEU A 77 -6.87 -25.18 -2.86
N GLY A 78 -6.76 -24.05 -2.14
CA GLY A 78 -5.74 -23.83 -1.11
C GLY A 78 -4.34 -23.46 -1.63
N LYS A 79 -4.19 -23.22 -2.94
CA LYS A 79 -2.91 -22.94 -3.60
C LYS A 79 -2.99 -21.65 -4.44
N CYS A 80 -1.85 -21.14 -4.84
CA CYS A 80 -1.70 -19.87 -5.54
C CYS A 80 -1.63 -20.05 -7.07
N LEU A 81 -2.18 -19.09 -7.81
CA LEU A 81 -1.89 -18.88 -9.23
C LEU A 81 -0.42 -18.48 -9.37
N ASP A 82 0.35 -19.25 -10.12
CA ASP A 82 1.80 -19.15 -10.16
C ASP A 82 2.30 -19.12 -11.61
N VAL A 83 3.21 -18.20 -11.92
CA VAL A 83 3.95 -18.20 -13.19
C VAL A 83 5.10 -19.20 -13.09
N SER A 84 5.08 -20.20 -13.99
CA SER A 84 6.03 -21.31 -13.97
C SER A 84 7.49 -20.84 -14.06
N GLY A 85 8.33 -21.42 -13.20
CA GLY A 85 9.77 -21.16 -13.16
C GLY A 85 10.16 -19.72 -12.78
N ASN A 86 9.25 -18.96 -12.17
CA ASN A 86 9.43 -17.53 -11.87
C ASN A 86 9.77 -16.68 -13.11
N SER A 87 9.35 -17.15 -14.30
CA SER A 87 9.68 -16.54 -15.58
C SER A 87 9.02 -15.17 -15.76
N THR A 88 9.70 -14.27 -16.48
CA THR A 88 9.16 -12.98 -16.93
C THR A 88 8.99 -12.91 -18.44
N ALA A 89 9.19 -14.02 -19.16
CA ALA A 89 9.09 -14.07 -20.61
C ALA A 89 7.62 -14.13 -21.09
N ASP A 90 7.36 -13.61 -22.29
CA ASP A 90 6.10 -13.84 -22.98
C ASP A 90 5.89 -15.33 -23.23
N GLY A 91 4.67 -15.81 -22.99
CA GLY A 91 4.30 -17.21 -23.18
C GLY A 91 4.62 -18.12 -22.00
N ALA A 92 5.16 -17.58 -20.90
CA ALA A 92 5.35 -18.37 -19.69
C ALA A 92 3.98 -18.81 -19.14
N LEU A 93 3.80 -20.14 -19.05
CA LEU A 93 2.55 -20.75 -18.59
C LEU A 93 2.30 -20.48 -17.10
N VAL A 94 1.02 -20.40 -16.75
CA VAL A 94 0.60 -20.41 -15.35
C VAL A 94 0.09 -21.78 -14.93
N HIS A 95 0.26 -22.09 -13.65
CA HIS A 95 -0.17 -23.33 -13.01
C HIS A 95 -0.57 -23.06 -11.56
N LEU A 96 -1.10 -24.10 -10.90
CA LEU A 96 -1.38 -24.07 -9.48
C LEU A 96 -0.13 -24.52 -8.70
N TRP A 97 0.25 -23.77 -7.66
CA TRP A 97 1.42 -24.09 -6.84
C TRP A 97 1.19 -23.71 -5.38
N ASP A 98 1.88 -24.36 -4.44
CA ASP A 98 1.92 -23.92 -3.05
C ASP A 98 2.23 -22.43 -2.93
N CYS A 99 1.54 -21.73 -2.04
CA CYS A 99 1.80 -20.32 -1.81
C CYS A 99 3.16 -20.15 -1.10
N THR A 100 4.18 -19.77 -1.87
CA THR A 100 5.56 -19.55 -1.39
C THR A 100 5.82 -18.10 -1.01
N GLY A 101 4.94 -17.19 -1.44
CA GLY A 101 5.11 -15.74 -1.29
C GLY A 101 6.02 -15.11 -2.34
N GLY A 102 6.52 -15.92 -3.30
CA GLY A 102 7.35 -15.50 -4.42
C GLY A 102 6.68 -14.47 -5.33
N ALA A 103 7.50 -13.71 -6.05
CA ALA A 103 7.04 -12.61 -6.91
C ALA A 103 6.25 -13.09 -8.14
N ASN A 104 6.50 -14.31 -8.61
CA ASN A 104 5.71 -15.02 -9.63
C ASN A 104 4.30 -15.44 -9.19
N GLN A 105 3.98 -15.31 -7.90
CA GLN A 105 2.64 -15.56 -7.35
C GLN A 105 1.91 -14.27 -7.01
N ARG A 106 2.51 -13.12 -7.35
CA ARG A 106 1.91 -11.80 -7.13
C ARG A 106 1.10 -11.36 -8.33
N TRP A 107 -0.11 -10.90 -8.06
CA TRP A 107 -1.09 -10.49 -9.06
C TRP A 107 -1.81 -9.24 -8.61
N VAL A 108 -2.06 -8.33 -9.57
CA VAL A 108 -2.85 -7.12 -9.39
C VAL A 108 -4.02 -7.18 -10.35
N VAL A 109 -5.25 -7.09 -9.82
CA VAL A 109 -6.45 -6.92 -10.62
C VAL A 109 -6.65 -5.42 -10.87
N SER A 110 -6.51 -4.97 -12.11
CA SER A 110 -6.63 -3.56 -12.49
C SER A 110 -8.11 -3.15 -12.63
N GLY A 111 -8.39 -1.84 -12.53
CA GLY A 111 -9.72 -1.31 -12.84
C GLY A 111 -10.11 -1.42 -14.32
N ALA A 112 -9.15 -1.75 -15.19
CA ALA A 112 -9.38 -2.07 -16.61
C ALA A 112 -9.58 -3.57 -16.84
N ASN A 113 -9.82 -4.35 -15.77
CA ASN A 113 -10.03 -5.80 -15.78
C ASN A 113 -8.81 -6.60 -16.28
N ASP A 114 -7.60 -6.09 -16.09
CA ASP A 114 -6.37 -6.88 -16.31
C ASP A 114 -6.01 -7.62 -15.02
N ILE A 115 -5.46 -8.83 -15.15
CA ILE A 115 -4.79 -9.52 -14.03
C ILE A 115 -3.31 -9.49 -14.34
N VAL A 116 -2.54 -8.65 -13.65
CA VAL A 116 -1.15 -8.34 -13.97
C VAL A 116 -0.21 -9.00 -12.99
N ASN A 117 0.83 -9.69 -13.46
CA ASN A 117 1.97 -10.06 -12.62
C ASN A 117 2.96 -8.87 -12.58
N PRO A 118 3.17 -8.21 -11.42
CA PRO A 118 4.01 -7.01 -11.35
C PRO A 118 5.49 -7.25 -11.61
N GLN A 119 6.01 -8.43 -11.26
CA GLN A 119 7.42 -8.78 -11.51
C GLN A 119 7.73 -8.83 -13.00
N ALA A 120 6.84 -9.46 -13.77
CA ALA A 120 6.99 -9.58 -15.22
C ALA A 120 6.49 -8.34 -15.98
N ASN A 121 5.67 -7.50 -15.34
CA ASN A 121 4.90 -6.44 -15.98
C ASN A 121 4.07 -6.96 -17.18
N LYS A 122 3.41 -8.11 -16.97
CA LYS A 122 2.66 -8.86 -17.99
C LYS A 122 1.29 -9.30 -17.46
N CYS A 123 0.34 -9.46 -18.36
CA CYS A 123 -1.04 -9.78 -18.07
C CYS A 123 -1.29 -11.30 -18.19
N LEU A 124 -2.17 -11.84 -17.35
CA LEU A 124 -2.75 -13.16 -17.53
C LEU A 124 -3.51 -13.18 -18.86
N ASP A 125 -3.18 -14.15 -19.69
CA ASP A 125 -3.52 -14.19 -21.10
C ASP A 125 -4.00 -15.59 -21.49
N VAL A 126 -5.07 -15.66 -22.29
CA VAL A 126 -5.46 -16.91 -22.95
C VAL A 126 -4.58 -17.09 -24.19
N GLN A 127 -3.78 -18.17 -24.17
CA GLN A 127 -2.83 -18.47 -25.23
C GLN A 127 -3.52 -18.52 -26.60
N ASP A 128 -2.94 -17.84 -27.59
CA ASP A 128 -3.40 -17.75 -28.98
C ASP A 128 -4.85 -17.27 -29.14
N ARG A 129 -5.42 -16.63 -28.11
CA ARG A 129 -6.85 -16.29 -28.01
C ARG A 129 -7.78 -17.49 -28.22
N ASN A 130 -7.31 -18.68 -27.89
CA ASN A 130 -8.06 -19.91 -28.08
C ASN A 130 -9.20 -20.00 -27.07
N SER A 131 -10.45 -19.91 -27.54
CA SER A 131 -11.63 -20.01 -26.68
C SER A 131 -12.08 -21.44 -26.39
N ALA A 132 -11.33 -22.48 -26.79
CA ALA A 132 -11.68 -23.86 -26.51
C ALA A 132 -11.49 -24.21 -25.03
N ASN A 133 -12.27 -25.17 -24.53
CA ASN A 133 -12.04 -25.74 -23.20
C ASN A 133 -10.67 -26.42 -23.15
N GLY A 134 -9.93 -26.14 -22.08
CA GLY A 134 -8.56 -26.62 -21.90
C GLY A 134 -7.49 -25.74 -22.53
N ALA A 135 -7.86 -24.61 -23.15
CA ALA A 135 -6.88 -23.62 -23.61
C ALA A 135 -6.03 -23.15 -22.42
N ARG A 136 -4.71 -23.15 -22.59
CA ARG A 136 -3.79 -22.79 -21.52
C ARG A 136 -3.79 -21.29 -21.27
N LEU A 137 -3.61 -20.94 -19.99
CA LEU A 137 -3.30 -19.57 -19.61
C LEU A 137 -1.79 -19.39 -19.49
N GLN A 138 -1.35 -18.19 -19.82
CA GLN A 138 0.04 -17.75 -19.82
C GLN A 138 0.13 -16.31 -19.29
N ILE A 139 1.34 -15.78 -19.15
CA ILE A 139 1.57 -14.34 -19.10
C ILE A 139 2.01 -13.82 -20.47
N TRP A 140 1.50 -12.66 -20.84
CA TRP A 140 1.89 -11.96 -22.06
C TRP A 140 1.91 -10.45 -21.86
N THR A 141 2.69 -9.75 -22.67
CA THR A 141 2.71 -8.29 -22.73
C THR A 141 1.28 -7.75 -22.79
N CYS A 142 0.94 -6.87 -21.84
CA CYS A 142 -0.40 -6.31 -21.73
C CYS A 142 -0.74 -5.49 -22.98
N SER A 143 -1.76 -5.94 -23.71
CA SER A 143 -2.18 -5.39 -25.00
C SER A 143 -3.59 -4.78 -24.95
N GLY A 144 -4.32 -4.98 -23.86
CA GLY A 144 -5.71 -4.54 -23.69
C GLY A 144 -6.74 -5.37 -24.47
N GLN A 145 -6.31 -6.46 -25.11
CA GLN A 145 -7.17 -7.34 -25.91
C GLN A 145 -8.08 -8.19 -25.02
N SER A 146 -9.20 -8.66 -25.59
CA SER A 146 -10.24 -9.39 -24.85
C SER A 146 -9.76 -10.69 -24.19
N ASN A 147 -8.71 -11.33 -24.72
CA ASN A 147 -8.11 -12.53 -24.14
C ASN A 147 -7.26 -12.26 -22.88
N GLN A 148 -7.09 -10.99 -22.49
CA GLN A 148 -6.40 -10.53 -21.27
C GLN A 148 -7.36 -9.82 -20.30
N LYS A 149 -8.66 -9.80 -20.61
CA LYS A 149 -9.68 -9.13 -19.80
C LYS A 149 -10.44 -10.15 -18.97
N TRP A 150 -10.45 -9.90 -17.66
CA TRP A 150 -10.96 -10.81 -16.65
C TRP A 150 -11.88 -10.08 -15.68
N ASN A 151 -13.12 -10.54 -15.59
CA ASN A 151 -13.99 -10.21 -14.48
C ASN A 151 -13.66 -11.14 -13.32
N ALA A 152 -12.73 -10.70 -12.48
CA ALA A 152 -12.33 -11.38 -11.25
C ALA A 152 -13.21 -10.94 -10.09
N PRO A 153 -13.34 -11.77 -9.03
CA PRO A 153 -13.90 -11.29 -7.79
C PRO A 153 -13.17 -10.03 -7.34
N PRO A 154 -13.90 -9.03 -6.79
CA PRO A 154 -13.27 -7.89 -6.16
C PRO A 154 -12.21 -8.40 -5.19
N SER A 155 -11.10 -7.69 -5.04
CA SER A 155 -10.20 -8.03 -3.95
C SER A 155 -11.01 -8.01 -2.66
N GLY A 156 -11.15 -9.17 -2.02
CA GLY A 156 -11.67 -9.40 -0.68
C GLY A 156 -11.03 -8.51 0.39
N GLY A 157 -9.98 -7.76 0.00
CA GLY A 157 -9.54 -6.53 0.62
C GLY A 157 -10.54 -5.36 0.54
N GLY A 158 -11.74 -5.55 1.08
CA GLY A 158 -12.29 -4.55 1.99
C GLY A 158 -11.53 -4.52 3.33
N GLY A 159 -10.64 -5.50 3.58
CA GLY A 159 -9.62 -5.48 4.61
C GLY A 159 -8.23 -5.31 4.01
N ASN A 160 -7.61 -4.16 4.28
CA ASN A 160 -6.23 -3.90 3.88
C ASN A 160 -5.26 -4.85 4.63
N PRO A 161 -4.10 -5.23 4.06
CA PRO A 161 -3.10 -6.01 4.79
C PRO A 161 -2.78 -5.32 6.13
N GLY A 162 -3.01 -6.02 7.25
CA GLY A 162 -2.85 -5.47 8.60
C GLY A 162 -3.91 -4.46 9.06
N GLY A 163 -5.05 -4.36 8.37
CA GLY A 163 -6.12 -3.42 8.73
C GLY A 163 -5.78 -1.95 8.45
N PHE A 164 -4.84 -1.68 7.53
CA PHE A 164 -4.59 -0.32 7.02
C PHE A 164 -5.90 0.30 6.48
N VAL A 165 -5.95 1.60 6.18
CA VAL A 165 -7.19 2.28 5.75
C VAL A 165 -7.20 2.69 4.28
N VAL A 166 -6.10 2.43 3.55
CA VAL A 166 -5.96 2.67 2.12
C VAL A 166 -5.78 1.32 1.44
N SER A 167 -6.65 0.99 0.48
CA SER A 167 -6.50 -0.23 -0.31
C SER A 167 -5.46 -0.08 -1.42
N GLU A 168 -5.00 -1.21 -1.97
CA GLU A 168 -4.08 -1.17 -3.12
C GLU A 168 -4.72 -0.46 -4.32
N ALA A 169 -6.02 -0.65 -4.56
CA ALA A 169 -6.75 0.04 -5.61
C ALA A 169 -6.77 1.55 -5.38
N GLN A 170 -7.01 2.00 -4.14
CA GLN A 170 -6.97 3.41 -3.77
C GLN A 170 -5.54 3.97 -3.89
N PHE A 171 -4.53 3.22 -3.47
CA PHE A 171 -3.13 3.60 -3.64
C PHE A 171 -2.76 3.74 -5.13
N ASN A 172 -3.20 2.81 -5.99
CA ASN A 172 -3.01 2.89 -7.44
C ASN A 172 -3.73 4.11 -8.05
N GLN A 173 -4.93 4.44 -7.57
CA GLN A 173 -5.66 5.65 -7.98
C GLN A 173 -4.96 6.94 -7.52
N MET A 174 -4.36 6.93 -6.32
CA MET A 174 -3.56 8.04 -5.81
C MET A 174 -2.28 8.25 -6.62
N PHE A 175 -1.65 7.16 -7.10
CA PHE A 175 -0.34 7.20 -7.75
C PHE A 175 -0.31 6.42 -9.09
N PRO A 176 -0.99 6.94 -10.14
CA PRO A 176 -1.14 6.23 -11.41
C PRO A 176 0.16 6.17 -12.24
N SER A 177 1.09 7.09 -12.02
CA SER A 177 2.35 7.21 -12.78
C SER A 177 3.58 6.85 -11.95
N ARG A 178 3.40 6.22 -10.78
CA ARG A 178 4.52 5.92 -9.88
C ARG A 178 5.57 5.03 -10.52
N ASN A 179 6.80 5.18 -10.06
CA ASN A 179 7.85 4.21 -10.30
C ASN A 179 7.51 2.87 -9.63
N GLY A 180 7.76 1.75 -10.32
CA GLY A 180 7.52 0.39 -9.80
C GLY A 180 8.26 0.07 -8.48
N PHE A 181 9.32 0.82 -8.16
CA PHE A 181 9.99 0.79 -6.85
C PHE A 181 9.01 1.04 -5.68
N TYR A 182 8.07 1.96 -5.83
CA TYR A 182 7.10 2.28 -4.78
C TYR A 182 5.91 1.32 -4.84
N SER A 183 6.12 0.14 -4.28
CA SER A 183 5.09 -0.89 -4.18
C SER A 183 4.15 -0.67 -2.99
N TYR A 184 2.88 -1.04 -3.16
CA TYR A 184 1.91 -1.05 -2.05
C TYR A 184 2.29 -2.09 -0.98
N SER A 185 2.87 -3.22 -1.38
CA SER A 185 3.46 -4.21 -0.48
C SER A 185 4.61 -3.63 0.35
N GLY A 186 5.44 -2.76 -0.23
CA GLY A 186 6.51 -2.07 0.47
C GLY A 186 5.96 -1.14 1.56
N LEU A 187 4.89 -0.39 1.25
CA LEU A 187 4.21 0.48 2.21
C LEU A 187 3.62 -0.35 3.36
N THR A 188 2.83 -1.37 3.03
CA THR A 188 2.16 -2.20 4.05
C THR A 188 3.14 -2.99 4.91
N ALA A 189 4.27 -3.45 4.37
CA ALA A 189 5.34 -4.06 5.14
C ALA A 189 6.02 -3.08 6.12
N ALA A 190 6.05 -1.79 5.79
CA ALA A 190 6.63 -0.75 6.64
C ALA A 190 5.73 -0.33 7.81
N LEU A 191 4.41 -0.51 7.72
CA LEU A 191 3.44 -0.07 8.74
C LEU A 191 3.73 -0.65 10.13
N SER A 192 4.26 -1.87 10.21
CA SER A 192 4.59 -2.52 11.49
C SER A 192 5.67 -1.78 12.29
N ALA A 193 6.48 -0.93 11.64
CA ALA A 193 7.47 -0.10 12.34
C ALA A 193 6.81 1.02 13.16
N TYR A 194 5.58 1.43 12.80
CA TYR A 194 4.83 2.51 13.46
C TYR A 194 3.36 2.10 13.62
N PRO A 195 3.04 1.23 14.59
CA PRO A 195 1.71 0.62 14.72
C PRO A 195 0.58 1.61 15.03
N ALA A 196 0.88 2.83 15.46
CA ALA A 196 -0.08 3.90 15.72
C ALA A 196 -0.48 4.71 14.46
N PHE A 197 0.34 4.65 13.40
CA PHE A 197 0.11 5.36 12.16
C PHE A 197 -1.15 4.83 11.46
N ALA A 198 -2.09 5.72 11.16
CA ALA A 198 -3.37 5.42 10.50
C ALA A 198 -4.20 4.32 11.21
N THR A 199 -3.98 4.13 12.50
CA THR A 199 -4.74 3.21 13.38
C THR A 199 -5.26 3.92 14.64
N THR A 200 -4.89 5.19 14.85
CA THR A 200 -5.27 5.99 16.02
C THR A 200 -6.48 6.88 15.73
N GLY A 201 -7.42 6.97 16.67
CA GLY A 201 -8.64 7.79 16.54
C GLY A 201 -9.77 7.10 15.79
N SER A 202 -10.75 7.88 15.32
CA SER A 202 -11.88 7.38 14.52
C SER A 202 -11.44 6.98 13.11
N ASP A 203 -12.24 6.20 12.39
CA ASP A 203 -11.91 5.81 11.00
C ASP A 203 -11.75 7.02 10.07
N THR A 204 -12.45 8.13 10.35
CA THR A 204 -12.23 9.41 9.67
C THR A 204 -10.82 9.92 9.91
N VAL A 205 -10.36 9.97 11.17
CA VAL A 205 -9.01 10.44 11.53
C VAL A 205 -7.94 9.56 10.92
N LYS A 206 -8.11 8.23 10.96
CA LYS A 206 -7.18 7.27 10.34
C LYS A 206 -7.04 7.52 8.83
N ARG A 207 -8.16 7.69 8.13
CA ARG A 207 -8.17 7.97 6.68
C ARG A 207 -7.60 9.34 6.35
N GLN A 208 -7.90 10.36 7.16
CA GLN A 208 -7.29 11.68 7.03
C GLN A 208 -5.77 11.63 7.21
N GLU A 209 -5.28 10.92 8.23
CA GLU A 209 -3.85 10.76 8.45
C GLU A 209 -3.17 10.06 7.27
N ALA A 210 -3.73 8.94 6.80
CA ALA A 210 -3.18 8.21 5.67
C ALA A 210 -3.17 9.07 4.39
N ALA A 211 -4.25 9.81 4.11
CA ALA A 211 -4.31 10.75 3.00
C ALA A 211 -3.28 11.88 3.15
N ALA A 212 -3.08 12.41 4.36
CA ALA A 212 -2.14 13.49 4.63
C ALA A 212 -0.69 13.06 4.43
N PHE A 213 -0.33 11.87 4.91
CA PHE A 213 0.98 11.28 4.67
C PHE A 213 1.23 11.09 3.16
N LEU A 214 0.31 10.38 2.49
CA LEU A 214 0.45 10.09 1.06
C LEU A 214 0.44 11.36 0.20
N ALA A 215 -0.32 12.40 0.56
CA ALA A 215 -0.36 13.65 -0.18
C ALA A 215 0.96 14.43 -0.09
N ASN A 216 1.59 14.46 1.08
CA ASN A 216 2.92 15.04 1.23
C ASN A 216 3.96 14.21 0.48
N VAL A 217 3.91 12.89 0.57
CA VAL A 217 4.77 11.98 -0.21
C VAL A 217 4.63 12.24 -1.72
N SER A 218 3.38 12.39 -2.20
CA SER A 218 3.09 12.75 -3.59
C SER A 218 3.78 14.05 -3.98
N HIS A 219 3.78 15.05 -3.10
CA HIS A 219 4.43 16.32 -3.36
C HIS A 219 5.96 16.19 -3.44
N GLU A 220 6.59 15.52 -2.46
CA GLU A 220 8.06 15.37 -2.42
C GLU A 220 8.64 14.62 -3.63
N THR A 221 7.85 13.71 -4.22
CA THR A 221 8.36 12.73 -5.20
C THR A 221 7.77 12.90 -6.60
N GLY A 222 6.94 13.93 -6.82
CA GLY A 222 6.21 14.11 -8.07
C GLY A 222 5.22 12.97 -8.34
N GLY A 223 4.46 12.55 -7.33
CA GLY A 223 3.51 11.45 -7.42
C GLY A 223 4.18 10.08 -7.44
N LEU A 224 5.25 9.91 -6.65
CA LEU A 224 6.10 8.71 -6.58
C LEU A 224 6.82 8.37 -7.90
N VAL A 225 7.00 9.34 -8.79
CA VAL A 225 7.78 9.17 -10.02
C VAL A 225 9.28 9.09 -9.70
N HIS A 226 9.74 9.91 -8.75
CA HIS A 226 11.15 10.05 -8.41
C HIS A 226 11.52 9.25 -7.15
N ILE A 227 12.58 8.44 -7.25
CA ILE A 227 13.17 7.71 -6.11
C ILE A 227 14.23 8.56 -5.40
N VAL A 228 14.93 9.39 -6.17
CA VAL A 228 16.06 10.19 -5.72
C VAL A 228 15.88 11.65 -6.14
N GLU A 229 16.55 12.56 -5.44
CA GLU A 229 16.64 13.97 -5.82
C GLU A 229 17.18 14.13 -7.25
N GLN A 230 16.53 14.97 -8.05
CA GLN A 230 16.86 15.13 -9.48
C GLN A 230 18.06 16.06 -9.71
N ASN A 231 18.25 17.06 -8.86
CA ASN A 231 19.36 18.00 -9.01
C ASN A 231 20.65 17.44 -8.41
N THR A 232 21.39 16.67 -9.19
CA THR A 232 22.62 16.02 -8.74
C THR A 232 23.73 16.99 -8.31
N ALA A 233 23.67 18.25 -8.76
CA ALA A 233 24.61 19.29 -8.33
C ALA A 233 24.51 19.58 -6.83
N ASN A 234 23.33 19.35 -6.23
CA ASN A 234 23.12 19.58 -4.79
C ASN A 234 23.65 18.44 -3.91
N TYR A 235 23.96 17.27 -4.46
CA TYR A 235 24.27 16.08 -3.65
C TYR A 235 25.39 16.30 -2.62
N PRO A 236 26.49 17.04 -2.93
CA PRO A 236 27.55 17.30 -1.94
C PRO A 236 27.14 18.23 -0.78
N HIS A 237 25.98 18.89 -0.84
CA HIS A 237 25.52 19.82 0.20
C HIS A 237 25.00 19.12 1.45
N TYR A 238 24.56 17.86 1.34
CA TYR A 238 23.87 17.14 2.41
C TYR A 238 24.81 16.41 3.38
N CYS A 239 26.07 16.79 3.41
CA CYS A 239 27.03 16.32 4.39
C CYS A 239 27.33 17.43 5.40
N ASP A 240 26.72 17.31 6.59
CA ASP A 240 27.10 18.15 7.72
C ASP A 240 28.37 17.59 8.37
N THR A 241 29.51 18.20 8.06
CA THR A 241 30.82 17.82 8.58
C THR A 241 31.02 18.21 10.05
N SER A 242 30.11 18.98 10.66
CA SER A 242 30.17 19.29 12.08
C SER A 242 29.71 18.11 12.97
N GLN A 243 29.00 17.14 12.38
CA GLN A 243 28.61 15.92 13.07
C GLN A 243 29.84 15.06 13.40
N SER A 244 29.94 14.59 14.64
CA SER A 244 31.10 13.79 15.10
C SER A 244 31.33 12.48 14.34
N TYR A 245 30.26 11.92 13.75
CA TYR A 245 30.29 10.72 12.92
C TYR A 245 30.53 11.02 11.43
N GLY A 246 30.59 12.29 11.03
CA GLY A 246 30.87 12.72 9.67
C GLY A 246 29.94 12.11 8.61
N CYS A 247 30.53 11.76 7.47
CA CYS A 247 29.85 11.31 6.26
C CYS A 247 30.52 10.05 5.71
N PRO A 248 30.44 8.90 6.42
CA PRO A 248 31.21 7.70 6.09
C PRO A 248 30.86 7.08 4.73
N ALA A 249 29.65 7.31 4.21
CA ALA A 249 29.26 6.87 2.87
C ALA A 249 29.77 7.81 1.75
N GLY A 250 30.42 8.92 2.11
CA GLY A 250 30.93 9.95 1.20
C GLY A 250 30.15 11.26 1.28
N GLN A 251 30.83 12.37 0.94
CA GLN A 251 30.27 13.73 1.03
C GLN A 251 28.99 13.90 0.20
N ALA A 252 28.90 13.27 -0.96
CA ALA A 252 27.76 13.37 -1.87
C ALA A 252 26.76 12.21 -1.71
N ALA A 253 26.75 11.50 -0.58
CA ALA A 253 25.95 10.28 -0.42
C ALA A 253 24.60 10.47 0.28
N TYR A 254 24.31 11.64 0.85
CA TYR A 254 23.13 11.88 1.71
C TYR A 254 22.07 12.79 1.08
N TYR A 255 22.00 12.81 -0.25
CA TYR A 255 20.94 13.47 -1.03
C TYR A 255 19.56 12.87 -0.78
N GLY A 256 18.52 13.55 -1.26
CA GLY A 256 17.13 13.16 -1.07
C GLY A 256 16.80 11.79 -1.66
N ARG A 257 16.24 10.88 -0.85
CA ARG A 257 15.74 9.56 -1.31
C ARG A 257 14.38 9.20 -0.71
N GLY A 258 13.64 8.37 -1.44
CA GLY A 258 12.44 7.72 -0.95
C GLY A 258 11.25 8.69 -0.79
N PRO A 259 10.19 8.26 -0.09
CA PRO A 259 8.88 8.92 -0.14
C PRO A 259 8.85 10.30 0.51
N ILE A 260 9.80 10.63 1.38
CA ILE A 260 9.92 11.94 2.03
C ILE A 260 11.20 12.69 1.60
N GLN A 261 11.90 12.20 0.56
CA GLN A 261 13.18 12.74 0.11
C GLN A 261 14.17 12.93 1.28
N LEU A 262 14.36 11.87 2.08
CA LEU A 262 15.26 11.86 3.25
C LEU A 262 16.64 12.38 2.83
N SER A 263 17.07 13.46 3.47
CA SER A 263 18.30 14.19 3.13
C SER A 263 19.10 14.50 4.39
N TRP A 264 20.40 14.72 4.26
CA TRP A 264 21.38 14.99 5.34
C TRP A 264 21.85 13.79 6.15
N ASN A 265 23.16 13.66 6.34
CA ASN A 265 23.80 12.59 7.12
C ASN A 265 23.20 12.40 8.52
N PHE A 266 22.86 13.48 9.22
CA PHE A 266 22.25 13.38 10.55
C PHE A 266 20.83 12.77 10.53
N ASN A 267 20.04 13.01 9.48
CA ASN A 267 18.72 12.39 9.34
C ASN A 267 18.86 10.91 8.97
N TYR A 268 19.80 10.55 8.09
CA TYR A 268 20.09 9.14 7.80
C TYR A 268 20.56 8.41 9.05
N LYS A 269 21.39 9.02 9.90
CA LYS A 269 21.78 8.45 11.20
C LYS A 269 20.58 8.26 12.11
N ALA A 270 19.78 9.29 12.34
CA ALA A 270 18.64 9.23 13.26
C ALA A 270 17.55 8.25 12.80
N ALA A 271 17.22 8.24 11.50
CA ALA A 271 16.31 7.26 10.92
C ALA A 271 16.86 5.84 11.05
N GLY A 272 18.16 5.67 10.76
CA GLY A 272 18.82 4.38 10.85
C GLY A 272 18.81 3.79 12.26
N ASP A 273 19.14 4.61 13.26
CA ASP A 273 19.11 4.21 14.67
C ASP A 273 17.70 3.78 15.10
N ALA A 274 16.67 4.56 14.74
CA ALA A 274 15.29 4.28 15.10
C ALA A 274 14.75 2.99 14.44
N LEU A 275 15.21 2.68 13.22
CA LEU A 275 14.73 1.55 12.43
C LEU A 275 15.58 0.29 12.61
N GLY A 276 16.72 0.37 13.30
CA GLY A 276 17.70 -0.72 13.40
C GLY A 276 18.39 -1.03 12.07
N ILE A 277 18.59 -0.02 11.23
CA ILE A 277 19.17 -0.13 9.88
C ILE A 277 20.33 0.86 9.77
N ASN A 278 21.54 0.44 9.44
CA ASN A 278 22.68 1.37 9.35
C ASN A 278 22.65 2.23 8.06
N LEU A 279 21.71 3.18 8.02
CA LEU A 279 21.51 4.09 6.90
C LEU A 279 22.60 5.17 6.79
N LEU A 280 23.37 5.42 7.87
CA LEU A 280 24.51 6.32 7.79
C LEU A 280 25.64 5.72 6.95
N ALA A 281 25.94 4.43 7.12
CA ALA A 281 26.96 3.75 6.33
C ALA A 281 26.45 3.28 4.95
N ASP A 282 25.17 2.93 4.86
CA ASP A 282 24.54 2.46 3.62
C ASP A 282 23.24 3.24 3.31
N PRO A 283 23.36 4.52 2.89
CA PRO A 283 22.21 5.36 2.58
C PRO A 283 21.46 4.90 1.31
N TRP A 284 22.10 4.12 0.43
CA TRP A 284 21.47 3.63 -0.80
C TRP A 284 20.36 2.62 -0.57
N ARG A 285 20.25 2.01 0.62
CA ARG A 285 19.09 1.17 0.96
C ARG A 285 17.76 1.90 0.78
N VAL A 286 17.71 3.21 1.01
CA VAL A 286 16.50 4.03 0.86
C VAL A 286 16.04 4.13 -0.60
N GLN A 287 16.94 3.92 -1.58
CA GLN A 287 16.59 3.88 -3.02
C GLN A 287 16.57 2.47 -3.63
N ASN A 288 17.03 1.45 -2.89
CA ASN A 288 17.16 0.08 -3.40
C ASN A 288 16.17 -0.90 -2.74
N ASP A 289 15.61 -0.55 -1.57
CA ASP A 289 14.64 -1.36 -0.84
C ASP A 289 13.38 -0.54 -0.55
N SER A 290 12.27 -0.94 -1.19
CA SER A 290 10.98 -0.26 -1.09
C SER A 290 10.48 -0.15 0.35
N ALA A 291 10.60 -1.22 1.13
CA ALA A 291 10.12 -1.25 2.51
C ALA A 291 10.99 -0.35 3.40
N VAL A 292 12.30 -0.32 3.19
CA VAL A 292 13.20 0.63 3.88
C VAL A 292 12.84 2.06 3.54
N ALA A 293 12.59 2.36 2.26
CA ALA A 293 12.14 3.70 1.85
C ALA A 293 10.87 4.12 2.58
N TRP A 294 9.83 3.27 2.59
CA TRP A 294 8.59 3.55 3.32
C TRP A 294 8.79 3.70 4.82
N LYS A 295 9.64 2.88 5.45
CA LYS A 295 9.99 3.03 6.87
C LYS A 295 10.61 4.38 7.18
N THR A 296 11.46 4.94 6.31
CA THR A 296 12.03 6.28 6.52
C THR A 296 10.97 7.39 6.41
N GLY A 297 10.02 7.27 5.48
CA GLY A 297 8.88 8.19 5.42
C GLY A 297 8.02 8.15 6.67
N LEU A 298 7.68 6.95 7.16
CA LEU A 298 6.93 6.76 8.40
C LEU A 298 7.72 7.23 9.62
N TRP A 299 9.03 7.02 9.66
CA TRP A 299 9.91 7.55 10.72
C TRP A 299 9.77 9.06 10.81
N TYR A 300 9.90 9.77 9.69
CA TYR A 300 9.77 11.22 9.69
C TYR A 300 8.38 11.64 10.20
N TRP A 301 7.33 11.06 9.61
CA TRP A 301 5.93 11.37 9.93
C TRP A 301 5.58 11.21 11.41
N ASN A 302 6.08 10.15 12.04
CA ASN A 302 5.68 9.77 13.39
C ASN A 302 6.61 10.33 14.47
N THR A 303 7.82 10.80 14.12
CA THR A 303 8.84 11.15 15.13
C THR A 303 9.45 12.54 14.97
N GLN A 304 9.35 13.17 13.79
CA GLN A 304 10.06 14.41 13.51
C GLN A 304 9.11 15.62 13.50
N ASN A 305 9.53 16.70 14.15
CA ASN A 305 8.82 17.98 14.10
C ASN A 305 9.29 18.85 12.93
N GLY A 306 10.48 18.58 12.37
CA GLY A 306 11.11 19.44 11.37
C GLY A 306 11.11 20.92 11.80
N PRO A 307 10.74 21.87 10.93
CA PRO A 307 10.61 23.27 11.30
C PRO A 307 9.27 23.63 11.99
N GLY A 308 8.41 22.64 12.24
CA GLY A 308 7.16 22.79 13.00
C GLY A 308 7.33 22.57 14.50
N THR A 309 6.20 22.47 15.20
CA THR A 309 6.15 22.30 16.67
C THR A 309 5.60 20.95 17.11
N MET A 310 5.18 20.10 16.16
CA MET A 310 4.62 18.78 16.41
C MET A 310 4.91 17.83 15.25
N THR A 311 4.80 16.53 15.51
CA THR A 311 4.91 15.53 14.45
C THR A 311 3.69 15.60 13.52
N PRO A 312 3.84 15.32 12.23
CA PRO A 312 2.70 15.17 11.33
C PRO A 312 1.63 14.18 11.83
N HIS A 313 2.05 13.07 12.45
CA HIS A 313 1.13 12.14 13.13
C HIS A 313 0.24 12.86 14.16
N ASN A 314 0.86 13.58 15.09
CA ASN A 314 0.13 14.30 16.14
C ASN A 314 -0.72 15.44 15.57
N ALA A 315 -0.28 16.09 14.49
CA ALA A 315 -1.07 17.11 13.81
C ALA A 315 -2.40 16.57 13.29
N MET A 316 -2.40 15.35 12.73
CA MET A 316 -3.61 14.71 12.22
C MET A 316 -4.45 14.08 13.34
N VAL A 317 -3.84 13.33 14.24
CA VAL A 317 -4.55 12.64 15.34
C VAL A 317 -5.22 13.63 16.30
N ASN A 318 -4.54 14.73 16.64
CA ASN A 318 -5.09 15.77 17.52
C ASN A 318 -5.91 16.82 16.76
N GLN A 319 -6.16 16.62 15.46
CA GLN A 319 -6.94 17.52 14.61
C GLN A 319 -6.43 18.96 14.61
N ALA A 320 -5.11 19.15 14.75
CA ALA A 320 -4.47 20.46 14.64
C ALA A 320 -4.53 21.01 13.20
N GLY A 321 -4.56 20.11 12.20
CA GLY A 321 -4.81 20.43 10.80
C GLY A 321 -3.69 20.01 9.85
N PHE A 322 -4.05 19.81 8.58
CA PHE A 322 -3.10 19.43 7.53
C PHE A 322 -1.96 20.43 7.36
N GLY A 323 -2.21 21.73 7.60
CA GLY A 323 -1.20 22.78 7.51
C GLY A 323 -0.02 22.60 8.48
N GLN A 324 -0.24 21.97 9.64
CA GLN A 324 0.86 21.63 10.55
C GLN A 324 1.77 20.53 9.99
N THR A 325 1.22 19.61 9.19
CA THR A 325 2.04 18.59 8.50
C THR A 325 2.96 19.22 7.46
N ILE A 326 2.45 20.21 6.71
CA ILE A 326 3.24 21.00 5.75
C ILE A 326 4.34 21.74 6.49
N ARG A 327 3.99 22.39 7.61
CA ARG A 327 4.94 23.11 8.45
C ARG A 327 6.07 22.21 8.95
N SER A 328 5.76 21.00 9.39
CA SER A 328 6.77 20.05 9.90
C SER A 328 7.60 19.38 8.80
N ILE A 329 7.19 19.43 7.54
CA ILE A 329 7.96 18.83 6.43
C ILE A 329 8.85 19.87 5.76
N ASN A 330 8.31 21.04 5.41
CA ASN A 330 9.07 22.07 4.70
C ASN A 330 8.62 23.51 5.05
N GLY A 331 8.11 23.71 6.26
CA GLY A 331 7.52 24.98 6.67
C GLY A 331 8.45 26.17 6.66
N SER A 332 9.76 25.96 6.80
CA SER A 332 10.77 27.03 6.69
C SER A 332 10.87 27.60 5.28
N LEU A 333 10.45 26.86 4.24
CA LEU A 333 10.51 27.32 2.85
C LEU A 333 9.12 27.65 2.28
N GLU A 334 8.06 27.08 2.85
CA GLU A 334 6.72 27.13 2.25
C GLU A 334 5.70 27.98 3.02
N CYS A 335 5.64 27.84 4.34
CA CYS A 335 4.61 28.45 5.17
C CYS A 335 4.82 29.97 5.37
N ASP A 336 3.86 30.62 6.01
CA ASP A 336 3.87 32.03 6.38
C ASP A 336 4.01 32.95 5.14
N GLY A 337 3.39 32.53 4.03
CA GLY A 337 3.38 33.26 2.77
C GLY A 337 4.65 33.12 1.92
N ARG A 338 5.61 32.28 2.30
CA ARG A 338 6.88 32.11 1.58
C ARG A 338 6.71 31.44 0.22
N ASN A 339 5.86 30.41 0.14
CA ASN A 339 5.55 29.74 -1.13
C ASN A 339 4.10 29.25 -1.19
N PRO A 340 3.12 30.16 -1.36
CA PRO A 340 1.70 29.81 -1.35
C PRO A 340 1.31 28.79 -2.43
N ALA A 341 1.97 28.81 -3.60
CA ALA A 341 1.71 27.87 -4.68
C ALA A 341 2.06 26.42 -4.32
N THR A 342 3.16 26.24 -3.57
CA THR A 342 3.62 24.91 -3.13
C THR A 342 2.72 24.37 -2.02
N VAL A 343 2.33 25.23 -1.06
CA VAL A 343 1.32 24.91 -0.04
C VAL A 343 0.01 24.49 -0.71
N GLN A 344 -0.47 25.24 -1.71
CA GLN A 344 -1.68 24.90 -2.45
C GLN A 344 -1.56 23.55 -3.17
N SER A 345 -0.41 23.23 -3.75
CA SER A 345 -0.15 21.94 -4.40
C SER A 345 -0.33 20.76 -3.42
N ARG A 346 0.23 20.87 -2.21
CA ARG A 346 0.05 19.86 -1.15
C ARG A 346 -1.41 19.70 -0.75
N ILE A 347 -2.12 20.81 -0.59
CA ILE A 347 -3.54 20.82 -0.22
C ILE A 347 -4.39 20.16 -1.32
N ASN A 348 -4.12 20.45 -2.60
CA ASN A 348 -4.83 19.83 -3.72
C ASN A 348 -4.66 18.30 -3.73
N ASN A 349 -3.45 17.80 -3.46
CA ASN A 349 -3.20 16.37 -3.31
C ASN A 349 -3.97 15.80 -2.12
N TYR A 350 -3.94 16.46 -0.97
CA TYR A 350 -4.64 16.02 0.24
C TYR A 350 -6.15 15.93 0.02
N GLN A 351 -6.76 16.96 -0.55
CA GLN A 351 -8.19 16.98 -0.86
C GLN A 351 -8.56 15.84 -1.82
N ARG A 352 -7.79 15.63 -2.89
CA ARG A 352 -7.99 14.51 -3.82
C ARG A 352 -7.92 13.16 -3.09
N PHE A 353 -6.94 12.99 -2.19
CA PHE A 353 -6.74 11.71 -1.51
C PHE A 353 -7.83 11.46 -0.46
N THR A 354 -8.27 12.48 0.27
CA THR A 354 -9.42 12.35 1.18
C THR A 354 -10.71 12.01 0.43
N GLN A 355 -10.90 12.54 -0.78
CA GLN A 355 -12.02 12.17 -1.65
C GLN A 355 -11.96 10.70 -2.08
N ILE A 356 -10.78 10.21 -2.48
CA ILE A 356 -10.56 8.78 -2.81
C ILE A 356 -10.88 7.87 -1.61
N LEU A 357 -10.58 8.33 -0.40
CA LEU A 357 -10.84 7.59 0.84
C LEU A 357 -12.25 7.79 1.40
N GLY A 358 -13.07 8.66 0.78
CA GLY A 358 -14.45 8.92 1.19
C GLY A 358 -14.59 9.69 2.50
N VAL A 359 -13.67 10.60 2.82
CA VAL A 359 -13.69 11.42 4.04
C VAL A 359 -13.51 12.90 3.74
N ALA A 360 -13.99 13.77 4.63
CA ALA A 360 -13.74 15.21 4.55
C ALA A 360 -12.30 15.55 4.98
N PRO A 361 -11.68 16.62 4.43
CA PRO A 361 -10.30 16.97 4.73
C PRO A 361 -10.08 17.57 6.13
N GLY A 362 -11.14 17.98 6.83
CA GLY A 362 -11.03 18.70 8.10
C GLY A 362 -10.68 20.19 7.92
N GLY A 363 -10.33 20.85 9.02
CA GLY A 363 -9.97 22.28 9.06
C GLY A 363 -8.47 22.53 9.02
N ASN A 364 -8.08 23.82 9.08
CA ASN A 364 -6.69 24.28 9.20
C ASN A 364 -5.73 23.66 8.16
N LEU A 365 -6.15 23.73 6.88
CA LEU A 365 -5.40 23.10 5.78
C LEU A 365 -4.13 23.85 5.38
N TYR A 366 -4.06 25.14 5.69
CA TYR A 366 -2.98 26.03 5.28
C TYR A 366 -1.98 26.25 6.42
N CYS A 367 -0.78 26.61 6.00
CA CYS A 367 0.24 27.32 6.75
C CYS A 367 0.75 28.44 5.84
#